data_AF-A0A968TL84-F1
#
_entry.id   AF-A0A968TL84-F1
#
_cell.length_a   1.000
_cell.length_b   1.000
_cell.length_c   1.000
_cell.angle_alpha   90.00
_cell.angle_beta   90.00
_cell.angle_gamma   90.00
#
_symmetry.space_group_name_H-M   'P 1'
#
loop_
_entity.id
_entity.type
_entity.pdbx_description
1 polymer ?
#
loop_
_entity_poly.entity_id
_entity_poly.type
_entity_poly.pdbx_seq_one_letter_code
_entity_poly.pdbx_strand_id
1 'polypeptide(L)'
;MGKAGQALKRILEEYEISQYSLAKALEIERTNIYRWVRELRDPTGETLVEIVRALRDINPIAAEKFVQLYLGDVAQGKESIDPQSDTVRQIDSPD
;
A
#
# COMPACT_ATOMS: atom_id res chain seq x y z
N MET A 1 -10.73 2.26 3.20
CA MET A 1 -9.80 2.24 2.06
C MET A 1 -8.48 1.66 2.55
N GLY A 2 -8.00 0.60 1.91
CA GLY A 2 -6.84 -0.17 2.40
C GLY A 2 -5.52 0.44 1.94
N LYS A 3 -4.63 0.76 2.88
CA LYS A 3 -3.32 1.41 2.60
C LYS A 3 -2.50 0.68 1.53
N ALA A 4 -2.58 -0.65 1.50
CA ALA A 4 -1.91 -1.50 0.52
C ALA A 4 -2.40 -1.25 -0.92
N GLY A 5 -3.72 -1.22 -1.13
CA GLY A 5 -4.32 -1.01 -2.45
C GLY A 5 -3.97 0.36 -3.02
N GLN A 6 -3.98 1.40 -2.18
CA GLN A 6 -3.60 2.76 -2.57
C GLN A 6 -2.13 2.88 -2.93
N ALA A 7 -1.23 2.34 -2.10
CA ALA A 7 0.20 2.31 -2.39
C ALA A 7 0.47 1.56 -3.69
N LEU A 8 -0.18 0.40 -3.89
CA LEU A 8 -0.01 -0.39 -5.10
C LEU A 8 -0.48 0.36 -6.34
N LYS A 9 -1.68 0.95 -6.29
CA LYS A 9 -2.22 1.76 -7.40
C LYS A 9 -1.25 2.86 -7.82
N ARG A 10 -0.74 3.63 -6.84
CA ARG A 10 0.20 4.73 -7.11
C ARG A 10 1.48 4.23 -7.78
N ILE A 11 2.03 3.11 -7.32
CA ILE A 11 3.26 2.55 -7.89
C ILE A 11 3.05 2.03 -9.31
N LEU A 12 1.92 1.37 -9.58
CA LEU A 12 1.61 0.92 -10.94
C LEU A 12 1.47 2.10 -11.92
N GLU A 13 0.85 3.19 -11.48
CA GLU A 13 0.69 4.41 -12.29
C GLU A 13 2.01 5.17 -12.48
N GLU A 14 2.78 5.40 -11.41
CA GLU A 14 4.02 6.20 -11.42
C GLU A 14 5.15 5.54 -12.24
N TYR A 15 5.23 4.21 -12.22
CA TYR A 15 6.28 3.45 -12.90
C TYR A 15 5.78 2.76 -14.18
N GLU A 16 4.58 3.10 -14.65
CA GLU A 16 3.94 2.53 -15.84
C GLU A 16 3.88 0.99 -15.84
N ILE A 17 3.76 0.39 -14.66
CA ILE A 17 3.68 -1.06 -14.49
C ILE A 17 2.23 -1.49 -14.67
N SER A 18 1.96 -2.28 -15.71
CA SER A 18 0.61 -2.81 -15.94
C SER A 18 0.19 -3.81 -14.85
N GLN A 19 -1.11 -3.91 -14.58
CA GLN A 19 -1.64 -4.98 -13.72
C GLN A 19 -1.33 -6.38 -14.27
N TYR A 20 -1.20 -6.52 -15.59
CA TYR A 20 -0.86 -7.79 -16.23
C TYR A 20 0.59 -8.20 -15.95
N SER A 21 1.55 -7.28 -16.06
CA SER A 21 2.96 -7.57 -15.78
C SER A 21 3.18 -7.96 -14.31
N LEU A 22 2.53 -7.26 -13.37
CA LEU A 22 2.58 -7.65 -11.96
C LEU A 22 1.92 -9.02 -11.72
N ALA A 23 0.75 -9.27 -12.32
CA ALA A 23 0.08 -10.57 -12.20
C ALA A 23 0.93 -11.72 -12.72
N LYS A 24 1.61 -11.51 -13.86
CA LYS A 24 2.53 -12.48 -14.45
C LYS A 24 3.73 -12.76 -13.53
N ALA A 25 4.32 -11.73 -12.94
CA ALA A 25 5.45 -11.89 -12.01
C ALA A 25 5.06 -12.59 -10.70
N LEU A 26 3.80 -12.44 -10.27
CA LEU A 26 3.25 -13.11 -9.08
C LEU A 26 2.66 -14.50 -9.37
N GLU A 27 2.61 -14.91 -10.65
CA GLU A 27 1.96 -16.16 -11.09
C GLU A 27 0.50 -16.30 -10.62
N ILE A 28 -0.26 -15.20 -10.65
CA ILE A 28 -1.68 -15.16 -10.28
C ILE A 28 -2.54 -14.50 -11.35
N GLU A 29 -3.86 -14.69 -11.23
CA GLU A 29 -4.83 -14.02 -12.09
C GLU A 29 -4.82 -12.50 -11.90
N ARG A 30 -4.83 -11.75 -13.01
CA ARG A 30 -4.91 -10.27 -13.01
C ARG A 30 -6.11 -9.74 -12.21
N THR A 31 -7.19 -10.51 -12.11
CA THR A 31 -8.38 -10.15 -11.32
C THR A 31 -8.05 -9.92 -9.84
N ASN A 32 -7.03 -10.59 -9.29
CA ASN A 32 -6.56 -10.32 -7.92
C ASN A 32 -5.96 -8.92 -7.81
N ILE A 33 -5.08 -8.55 -8.74
CA ILE A 33 -4.48 -7.21 -8.80
C ILE A 33 -5.55 -6.13 -8.96
N TYR A 34 -6.52 -6.36 -9.85
CA TYR A 34 -7.66 -5.46 -10.05
C TYR A 34 -8.42 -5.23 -8.74
N ARG A 35 -8.71 -6.30 -7.97
CA ARG A 35 -9.42 -6.19 -6.68
C ARG A 35 -8.62 -5.39 -5.66
N TRP A 36 -7.30 -5.52 -5.62
CA TRP A 36 -6.44 -4.74 -4.72
C TRP A 36 -6.38 -3.26 -5.12
N VAL A 37 -6.13 -2.97 -6.40
CA VAL A 37 -6.04 -1.59 -6.93
C VAL A 37 -7.38 -0.84 -6.86
N ARG A 38 -8.50 -1.56 -6.91
CA ARG A 38 -9.86 -1.03 -6.74
C ARG A 38 -10.37 -1.10 -5.31
N GLU A 39 -9.53 -1.52 -4.38
CA GLU A 39 -9.84 -1.59 -2.94
C GLU A 39 -11.07 -2.46 -2.61
N LEU A 40 -11.33 -3.46 -3.44
CA LEU A 40 -12.41 -4.43 -3.25
C LEU A 40 -12.01 -5.53 -2.24
N ARG A 41 -10.70 -5.74 -2.07
CA ARG A 41 -10.10 -6.68 -1.13
C ARG A 41 -8.66 -6.24 -0.86
N ASP A 42 -8.19 -6.41 0.36
CA ASP A 42 -6.78 -6.21 0.67
C ASP A 42 -5.94 -7.47 0.37
N PRO A 43 -4.69 -7.31 -0.12
CA PRO A 43 -3.74 -8.41 -0.14
C PRO A 43 -3.42 -8.85 1.31
N THR A 44 -3.06 -10.12 1.49
CA THR A 44 -2.62 -10.61 2.80
C THR A 44 -1.21 -10.10 3.13
N GLY A 45 -0.80 -10.22 4.40
CA GLY A 45 0.57 -9.89 4.83
C GLY A 45 1.64 -10.64 4.05
N GLU A 46 1.43 -11.94 3.79
CA GLU A 46 2.32 -12.76 2.96
C GLU A 46 2.34 -12.27 1.51
N THR A 47 1.17 -11.97 0.95
CA THR A 47 1.06 -11.44 -0.43
C THR A 47 1.79 -10.11 -0.60
N LEU A 48 1.85 -9.26 0.43
CA LEU A 48 2.60 -8.01 0.38
C LEU A 48 4.11 -8.25 0.21
N VAL A 49 4.66 -9.28 0.84
CA VAL A 49 6.06 -9.66 0.67
C VAL A 49 6.31 -10.10 -0.78
N GLU A 50 5.42 -10.91 -1.35
CA GLU A 50 5.54 -11.35 -2.74
C GLU A 50 5.38 -10.18 -3.73
N ILE A 51 4.47 -9.22 -3.46
CA ILE A 51 4.33 -8.00 -4.26
C ILE A 51 5.67 -7.23 -4.29
N VAL A 52 6.34 -7.07 -3.13
CA VAL A 52 7.64 -6.38 -3.07
C VAL A 52 8.70 -7.11 -3.90
N ARG A 53 8.74 -8.45 -3.84
CA ARG A 53 9.68 -9.25 -4.64
C ARG A 53 9.41 -9.12 -6.14
N ALA A 54 8.15 -9.32 -6.55
CA ALA A 54 7.74 -9.18 -7.95
C ALA A 54 7.99 -7.78 -8.50
N LEU A 55 7.68 -6.73 -7.72
CA LEU A 55 8.01 -5.36 -8.11
C LEU A 55 9.53 -5.18 -8.25
N ARG A 56 10.35 -5.79 -7.40
CA ARG A 56 11.81 -5.65 -7.46
C ARG A 56 12.38 -6.24 -8.75
N ASP A 57 11.84 -7.36 -9.19
CA ASP A 57 12.24 -8.01 -10.44
C ASP A 57 11.81 -7.20 -11.67
N ILE A 58 10.67 -6.50 -11.59
CA ILE A 58 10.18 -5.62 -12.66
C ILE A 58 10.91 -4.28 -12.68
N ASN A 59 11.01 -3.62 -11.52
CA ASN A 59 11.63 -2.33 -11.30
C ASN A 59 12.04 -2.17 -9.81
N PRO A 60 13.33 -2.21 -9.47
CA PRO A 60 13.79 -2.16 -8.08
C PRO A 60 13.41 -0.87 -7.34
N ILE A 61 13.34 0.26 -8.05
CA ILE A 61 12.95 1.56 -7.48
C ILE A 61 11.46 1.56 -7.11
N ALA A 62 10.61 0.97 -7.96
CA ALA A 62 9.18 0.82 -7.69
C ALA A 62 8.93 -0.01 -6.42
N ALA A 63 9.71 -1.07 -6.19
CA ALA A 63 9.61 -1.89 -4.99
C ALA A 63 9.98 -1.11 -3.71
N GLU A 64 11.07 -0.36 -3.72
CA GLU A 64 11.48 0.48 -2.59
C GLU A 64 10.42 1.53 -2.27
N LYS A 65 9.88 2.18 -3.31
CA LYS A 65 8.81 3.17 -3.13
C LYS A 65 7.51 2.55 -2.64
N PHE A 66 7.16 1.34 -3.07
CA PHE A 66 6.01 0.62 -2.53
C PHE A 66 6.15 0.39 -1.02
N VAL A 67 7.32 -0.09 -0.57
CA VAL A 67 7.61 -0.29 0.86
C VAL A 67 7.53 1.03 1.63
N GLN A 68 8.09 2.11 1.07
CA GLN A 68 8.02 3.44 1.67
C GLN A 68 6.57 3.95 1.78
N LEU A 69 5.73 3.76 0.77
CA LEU A 69 4.33 4.21 0.81
C LEU A 69 3.49 3.35 1.77
N TYR A 70 3.74 2.04 1.82
CA TYR A 70 2.95 1.12 2.63
C TYR A 70 3.34 1.12 4.12
N LEU A 71 4.63 1.06 4.43
CA LEU A 71 5.12 1.05 5.82
C LEU A 71 5.49 2.45 6.31
N GLY A 72 6.13 3.25 5.45
CA GLY A 72 6.42 4.67 5.67
C GLY A 72 6.88 5.03 7.07
N ASP A 73 6.23 6.05 7.64
CA ASP A 73 6.55 6.65 8.92
C ASP A 73 6.53 5.65 10.09
N VAL A 74 5.67 4.62 10.03
CA VAL A 74 5.58 3.56 11.04
C VAL A 74 6.91 2.81 11.16
N ALA A 75 7.54 2.46 10.03
CA ALA A 75 8.84 1.80 10.04
C ALA A 75 9.99 2.73 10.47
N GLN A 76 9.79 4.05 10.40
CA GLN A 76 10.75 5.06 10.82
C GLN A 76 10.53 5.55 12.26
N GLY A 77 9.59 4.96 13.00
CA GLY A 77 9.24 5.38 14.36
C GLY A 77 8.64 6.78 14.44
N LYS A 78 8.18 7.32 13.30
CA LYS A 78 7.44 8.56 13.23
C LYS A 78 5.97 8.18 13.25
N GLU A 79 5.28 8.47 14.35
CA GLU A 79 3.84 8.31 14.40
C GLU A 79 3.24 9.31 13.41
N SER A 80 2.52 8.82 12.39
CA SER A 80 1.74 9.67 11.52
C SER A 80 0.65 10.30 12.38
N ILE A 81 0.86 11.55 12.80
CA ILE A 81 -0.18 12.38 13.41
C ILE A 81 -1.18 12.63 12.29
N ASP A 82 -2.23 11.82 12.24
CA ASP A 82 -3.33 12.01 11.32
C ASP A 82 -4.06 13.31 11.74
N PRO A 83 -3.96 14.42 10.99
CA PRO A 83 -4.47 15.73 11.43
C PRO A 83 -6.00 15.76 11.55
N GLN A 84 -6.70 14.67 11.20
CA GLN A 84 -8.16 14.55 11.34
C GLN A 84 -8.60 13.79 12.61
N SER A 85 -7.71 13.22 13.43
CA SER A 85 -8.10 12.50 14.66
C SER A 85 -8.15 13.36 15.93
N ASP A 86 -7.62 14.58 15.92
CA ASP A 86 -7.48 15.42 17.12
C ASP A 86 -8.74 16.20 17.54
N THR A 87 -9.89 16.07 16.85
CA THR A 87 -11.10 16.85 17.18
C THR A 87 -11.85 16.35 18.43
N VAL A 88 -11.53 15.20 19.02
CA VAL A 88 -12.40 14.60 20.07
C VAL A 88 -11.68 14.36 21.39
N ARG A 89 -10.85 15.30 21.89
CA ARG A 89 -10.32 15.23 23.28
C ARG A 89 -10.13 16.60 23.96
N GLN A 90 -11.12 17.47 23.88
CA GLN A 90 -11.28 18.59 24.83
C GLN A 90 -12.75 19.00 24.68
N ILE A 91 -13.66 18.73 25.62
CA ILE A 91 -13.77 19.34 26.93
C ILE A 91 -14.91 18.60 27.67
N ASP A 92 -14.66 18.05 28.84
CA ASP A 92 -15.66 17.92 29.91
C ASP A 92 -14.88 17.70 31.21
N SER A 93 -14.65 18.81 31.91
CA SER A 93 -14.34 18.81 33.34
C SER A 93 -15.55 19.41 34.03
N PRO A 94 -16.29 18.66 34.87
CA PRO A 94 -17.28 19.27 35.72
C PRO A 94 -16.60 19.90 36.96
N ASP A 95 -17.11 21.07 37.34
CA ASP A 95 -16.83 21.83 38.58
C ASP A 95 -17.11 21.01 39.86
#